data_AF-A0A8S0VY90-F1
#
_entry.id   AF-A0A8S0VY90-F1
#
_cell.length_a   1.000
_cell.length_b   1.000
_cell.length_c   1.000
_cell.angle_alpha   90.00
_cell.angle_beta   90.00
_cell.angle_gamma   90.00
#
_symmetry.space_group_name_H-M   'P 1'
#
loop_
_entity.id
_entity.type
_entity.pdbx_description
1 polymer ?
#
loop_
_entity_poly.entity_id
_entity_poly.type
_entity_poly.pdbx_seq_one_letter_code
_entity_poly.pdbx_strand_id
1 'polypeptide(L)'
;MNDPHLLSTVPQEVLEHIAFAAATDTSGLLSNIVPLLLTSRHVHGCLSITTNPHLYARIFCAKFDTAAARVSFASSSDQLTSYALASELQRRCTVLQRIKARTDSTKRARRAAQAEDKEDLSLTVHDVLSTAYIMMLEDEGRNRTLLVDYAGMKNWLREFWFDPDGASLAIHSIRTGHWPPNRPETALGMWLFWFLLYTDDYPFSVIDGPEAPVNVLKIMALGAHIYNLTTTTWSQFEPNFAARKTVPPESTILYGTTIELTPPPLATAAILSFLALVNKRRSIPLPPSNVPRPRHPEWEWDTEWGKCFVKPRRDLTECFRPGSIEGVWEGFFLYSEFTAYAALLAGAPPVILQKSAVGKHQQTWKLREHHLLAADDDTSGSDSGIELDRYDVRQGKSTEAGMTPLRAGDPLRSYFPTGAQIREGRDGLVVQESSDSNARVLRYQRASCAERKRNVGVEVLEEEQSRKVVDIIITGEGHSAWGQFNLVGRIRPCDGFISLSKDYVDGDRGKWLYRGYLVGNTNGNLAGRWRDTLSPAEVPGYEGCFVMSRRR
;
A
#
# COMPACT_ATOMS: atom_id res chain seq x y z
N MET A 1 5.35 -34.59 56.32
CA MET A 1 4.73 -35.03 55.06
C MET A 1 4.69 -33.80 54.17
N ASN A 2 5.51 -33.75 53.12
CA ASN A 2 5.38 -32.71 52.11
C ASN A 2 4.17 -33.10 51.27
N ASP A 3 3.06 -32.37 51.41
CA ASP A 3 1.97 -32.47 50.44
C ASP A 3 2.56 -32.16 49.06
N PRO A 4 2.40 -33.04 48.05
CA PRO A 4 2.84 -32.71 46.72
C PRO A 4 2.01 -31.53 46.23
N HIS A 5 2.63 -30.36 46.07
CA HIS A 5 1.99 -29.21 45.47
C HIS A 5 1.56 -29.57 44.04
N LEU A 6 0.27 -29.83 43.86
CA LEU A 6 -0.30 -30.19 42.56
C LEU A 6 -0.50 -28.92 41.73
N LEU A 7 -0.20 -29.00 40.43
CA LEU A 7 -0.46 -27.88 39.51
C LEU A 7 -1.95 -27.49 39.51
N SER A 8 -2.85 -28.44 39.73
CA SER A 8 -4.30 -28.21 39.80
C SER A 8 -4.78 -27.46 41.04
N THR A 9 -3.94 -27.25 42.06
CA THR A 9 -4.29 -26.49 43.27
C THR A 9 -3.79 -25.04 43.21
N VAL A 10 -3.12 -24.67 42.12
CA VAL A 10 -2.59 -23.33 41.90
C VAL A 10 -3.72 -22.39 41.45
N PRO A 11 -3.79 -21.13 41.94
CA PRO A 11 -4.78 -20.16 41.50
C PRO A 11 -4.78 -19.95 39.98
N GLN A 12 -5.94 -19.62 39.41
CA GLN A 12 -6.11 -19.46 37.96
C GLN A 12 -5.13 -18.44 37.38
N GLU A 13 -4.91 -17.32 38.06
CA GLU A 13 -4.04 -16.24 37.61
C GLU A 13 -2.59 -16.73 37.48
N VAL A 14 -2.14 -17.56 38.42
CA VAL A 14 -0.80 -18.15 38.40
C VAL A 14 -0.70 -19.21 37.29
N LEU A 15 -1.74 -20.01 37.08
CA LEU A 15 -1.81 -20.93 35.94
C LEU A 15 -1.75 -20.19 34.60
N GLU A 16 -2.44 -19.06 34.46
CA GLU A 16 -2.37 -18.19 33.28
C GLU A 16 -0.96 -17.64 33.05
N HIS A 17 -0.27 -17.21 34.12
CA HIS A 17 1.11 -16.74 34.01
C HIS A 17 2.07 -17.85 33.57
N ILE A 18 1.91 -19.07 34.09
CA ILE A 18 2.68 -20.24 33.66
C ILE A 18 2.40 -20.52 32.18
N ALA A 19 1.14 -20.53 31.77
CA ALA A 19 0.74 -20.79 30.39
C ALA A 19 1.24 -19.69 29.43
N PHE A 20 1.17 -18.43 29.84
CA PHE A 20 1.69 -17.30 29.08
C PHE A 20 3.20 -17.43 28.89
N ALA A 21 3.97 -17.71 29.95
CA ALA A 21 5.41 -17.90 29.86
C ALA A 21 5.77 -19.10 28.95
N ALA A 22 5.07 -20.22 29.11
CA ALA A 22 5.27 -21.40 28.27
C ALA A 22 4.99 -21.09 26.79
N ALA A 23 3.88 -20.39 26.51
CA ALA A 23 3.49 -20.05 25.15
C ALA A 23 4.41 -19.01 24.51
N THR A 24 4.95 -18.05 25.28
CA THR A 24 5.78 -16.95 24.78
C THR A 24 7.27 -17.25 24.75
N ASP A 25 7.69 -18.43 25.23
CA ASP A 25 9.06 -18.91 25.06
C ASP A 25 9.48 -18.89 23.57
N THR A 26 10.79 -18.71 23.36
CA THR A 26 11.43 -18.58 22.04
C THR A 26 11.28 -19.82 21.15
N SER A 27 10.91 -20.95 21.75
CA SER A 27 10.68 -22.23 21.09
C SER A 27 9.30 -22.29 20.40
N GLY A 28 9.22 -21.84 19.15
CA GLY A 28 8.04 -22.03 18.28
C GLY A 28 6.84 -21.11 18.53
N LEU A 29 5.77 -21.27 17.72
CA LEU A 29 4.58 -20.40 17.78
C LEU A 29 3.74 -20.64 19.04
N LEU A 30 3.31 -21.88 19.29
CA LEU A 30 2.47 -22.27 20.43
C LEU A 30 2.81 -23.68 20.95
N SER A 31 3.99 -24.22 20.62
CA SER A 31 4.31 -25.65 20.82
C SER A 31 4.23 -26.12 22.26
N ASN A 32 4.42 -25.22 23.24
CA ASN A 32 4.49 -25.58 24.65
C ASN A 32 3.13 -25.48 25.37
N ILE A 33 2.10 -24.84 24.78
CA ILE A 33 0.79 -24.71 25.43
C ILE A 33 -0.04 -25.99 25.28
N VAL A 34 0.08 -26.69 24.16
CA VAL A 34 -0.69 -27.92 23.89
C VAL A 34 -0.36 -29.01 24.91
N PRO A 35 0.92 -29.36 25.19
CA PRO A 35 1.24 -30.33 26.23
C PRO A 35 0.69 -29.94 27.61
N LEU A 36 0.72 -28.64 27.97
CA LEU A 36 0.19 -28.14 29.23
C LEU A 36 -1.34 -28.36 29.34
N LEU A 37 -2.07 -28.07 28.27
CA LEU A 37 -3.52 -28.29 28.19
C LEU A 37 -3.90 -29.77 28.30
N LEU A 38 -3.01 -30.67 27.87
CA LEU A 38 -3.23 -32.12 27.91
C LEU A 38 -2.92 -32.76 29.28
N THR A 39 -2.46 -32.00 30.26
CA THR A 39 -2.09 -32.54 31.59
C THR A 39 -3.29 -32.94 32.45
N SER A 40 -4.41 -32.21 32.39
CA SER A 40 -5.61 -32.47 33.21
C SER A 40 -6.83 -31.75 32.67
N ARG A 41 -8.03 -32.33 32.88
CA ARG A 41 -9.31 -31.68 32.56
C ARG A 41 -9.51 -30.35 33.26
N HIS A 42 -9.02 -30.21 34.50
CA HIS A 42 -9.11 -28.95 35.24
C HIS A 42 -8.24 -27.88 34.59
N VAL A 43 -6.96 -28.20 34.30
CA VAL A 43 -6.02 -27.29 33.63
C VAL A 43 -6.55 -26.90 32.25
N HIS A 44 -7.06 -27.86 31.47
CA HIS A 44 -7.72 -27.59 30.20
C HIS A 44 -8.91 -26.62 30.38
N GLY A 45 -9.81 -26.89 31.33
CA GLY A 45 -10.96 -26.03 31.60
C GLY A 45 -10.59 -24.59 31.97
N CYS A 46 -9.48 -24.40 32.68
CA CYS A 46 -8.99 -23.07 33.06
C CYS A 46 -8.23 -22.33 31.96
N LEU A 47 -7.54 -23.06 31.07
CA LEU A 47 -6.57 -22.46 30.12
C LEU A 47 -6.95 -22.60 28.64
N SER A 48 -8.01 -23.33 28.29
CA SER A 48 -8.41 -23.48 26.89
C SER A 48 -8.78 -22.13 26.27
N ILE A 49 -8.60 -21.99 24.95
CA ILE A 49 -8.89 -20.72 24.26
C ILE A 49 -10.36 -20.32 24.30
N THR A 50 -11.26 -21.29 24.40
CA THR A 50 -12.70 -21.07 24.49
C THR A 50 -13.11 -20.54 25.86
N THR A 51 -12.47 -21.01 26.93
CA THR A 51 -12.78 -20.60 28.31
C THR A 51 -11.95 -19.42 28.79
N ASN A 52 -10.77 -19.19 28.20
CA ASN A 52 -9.84 -18.14 28.61
C ASN A 52 -9.27 -17.35 27.44
N PRO A 53 -10.10 -16.60 26.67
CA PRO A 53 -9.64 -15.81 25.53
C PRO A 53 -8.63 -14.72 25.90
N HIS A 54 -8.68 -14.20 27.14
CA HIS A 54 -7.78 -13.15 27.61
C HIS A 54 -6.31 -13.60 27.63
N LEU A 55 -6.03 -14.84 28.05
CA LEU A 55 -4.69 -15.43 27.98
C LEU A 55 -4.14 -15.40 26.55
N TYR A 56 -4.94 -15.79 25.56
CA TYR A 56 -4.52 -15.87 24.16
C TYR A 56 -4.39 -14.49 23.52
N ALA A 57 -5.24 -13.53 23.91
CA ALA A 57 -5.06 -12.12 23.53
C ALA A 57 -3.72 -11.56 24.02
N ARG A 58 -3.31 -11.91 25.26
CA ARG A 58 -1.99 -11.55 25.79
C ARG A 58 -0.86 -12.22 25.01
N ILE A 59 -0.98 -13.51 24.73
CA ILE A 59 0.01 -14.26 23.92
C ILE A 59 0.14 -13.62 22.53
N PHE A 60 -0.98 -13.24 21.90
CA PHE A 60 -1.00 -12.55 20.62
C PHE A 60 -0.19 -11.26 20.67
N CYS A 61 -0.47 -10.37 21.63
CA CYS A 61 0.24 -9.11 21.78
C CYS A 61 1.74 -9.29 22.08
N ALA A 62 2.12 -10.41 22.69
CA ALA A 62 3.52 -10.74 22.95
C ALA A 62 4.26 -11.26 21.70
N LYS A 63 3.59 -12.02 20.82
CA LYS A 63 4.23 -12.63 19.64
C LYS A 63 4.11 -11.81 18.36
N PHE A 64 3.03 -11.07 18.19
CA PHE A 64 2.72 -10.32 16.97
C PHE A 64 2.75 -8.82 17.24
N ASP A 65 3.03 -8.07 16.18
CA ASP A 65 2.93 -6.61 16.19
C ASP A 65 1.47 -6.18 16.15
N THR A 66 1.14 -5.13 16.91
CA THR A 66 -0.26 -4.72 17.15
C THR A 66 -0.46 -3.22 17.20
N ALA A 67 0.60 -2.41 17.23
CA ALA A 67 0.47 -0.96 17.34
C ALA A 67 -0.23 -0.39 16.09
N ALA A 68 0.17 -0.84 14.89
CA ALA A 68 -0.46 -0.46 13.64
C ALA A 68 -1.96 -0.81 13.62
N ALA A 69 -2.33 -2.02 14.03
CA ALA A 69 -3.73 -2.42 14.13
C ALA A 69 -4.53 -1.54 15.11
N ARG A 70 -3.95 -1.20 16.26
CA ARG A 70 -4.58 -0.29 17.25
C ARG A 70 -4.80 1.11 16.67
N VAL A 71 -3.88 1.61 15.87
CA VAL A 71 -4.03 2.91 15.17
C VAL A 71 -5.14 2.81 14.13
N SER A 72 -5.11 1.79 13.27
CA SER A 72 -6.09 1.57 12.21
C SER A 72 -7.52 1.36 12.72
N PHE A 73 -7.68 0.77 13.91
CA PHE A 73 -8.97 0.52 14.55
C PHE A 73 -9.25 1.45 15.73
N ALA A 74 -8.52 2.57 15.88
CA ALA A 74 -8.67 3.49 17.01
C ALA A 74 -10.11 4.04 17.15
N SER A 75 -10.79 4.25 16.03
CA SER A 75 -12.19 4.72 16.00
C SER A 75 -13.23 3.61 16.24
N SER A 76 -12.79 2.36 16.45
CA SER A 76 -13.64 1.17 16.60
C SER A 76 -13.17 0.33 17.79
N SER A 77 -13.33 0.86 19.00
CA SER A 77 -12.88 0.23 20.27
C SER A 77 -13.35 -1.21 20.46
N ASP A 78 -14.48 -1.57 19.86
CA ASP A 78 -15.11 -2.88 20.00
C ASP A 78 -14.51 -3.95 19.08
N GLN A 79 -13.57 -3.59 18.19
CA GLN A 79 -13.04 -4.52 17.19
C GLN A 79 -11.85 -5.33 17.71
N LEU A 80 -11.10 -4.83 18.70
CA LEU A 80 -9.90 -5.48 19.26
C LEU A 80 -10.16 -6.12 20.63
N THR A 81 -11.27 -6.83 20.77
CA THR A 81 -11.60 -7.58 22.01
C THR A 81 -10.65 -8.75 22.25
N SER A 82 -10.62 -9.27 23.49
CA SER A 82 -9.85 -10.48 23.81
C SER A 82 -10.21 -11.68 22.92
N TYR A 83 -11.49 -11.83 22.56
CA TYR A 83 -11.94 -12.88 21.64
C TYR A 83 -11.41 -12.67 20.21
N ALA A 84 -11.47 -11.43 19.72
CA ALA A 84 -10.96 -11.06 18.41
C ALA A 84 -9.45 -11.33 18.28
N LEU A 85 -8.67 -10.91 19.28
CA LEU A 85 -7.22 -11.14 19.31
C LEU A 85 -6.86 -12.63 19.48
N ALA A 86 -7.63 -13.38 20.27
CA ALA A 86 -7.46 -14.82 20.41
C ALA A 86 -7.75 -15.58 19.09
N SER A 87 -8.81 -15.19 18.38
CA SER A 87 -9.14 -15.73 17.06
C SER A 87 -8.05 -15.41 16.03
N GLU A 88 -7.54 -14.17 16.04
CA GLU A 88 -6.45 -13.75 15.15
C GLU A 88 -5.16 -14.52 15.43
N LEU A 89 -4.85 -14.83 16.70
CA LEU A 89 -3.72 -15.69 17.07
C LEU A 89 -3.82 -17.07 16.42
N GLN A 90 -5.00 -17.71 16.48
CA GLN A 90 -5.22 -19.01 15.83
C GLN A 90 -5.01 -18.89 14.32
N ARG A 91 -5.64 -17.90 13.69
CA ARG A 91 -5.57 -17.69 12.24
C ARG A 91 -4.13 -17.49 11.76
N ARG A 92 -3.37 -16.58 12.40
CA ARG A 92 -1.97 -16.31 12.02
C ARG A 92 -1.08 -17.52 12.26
N CYS A 93 -1.29 -18.27 13.35
CA CYS A 93 -0.54 -19.51 13.60
C CYS A 93 -0.78 -20.55 12.51
N THR A 94 -2.04 -20.80 12.13
CA THR A 94 -2.40 -21.74 11.05
C THR A 94 -1.78 -21.30 9.73
N VAL A 95 -1.88 -20.01 9.38
CA VAL A 95 -1.27 -19.46 8.16
C VAL A 95 0.24 -19.64 8.14
N LEU A 96 0.94 -19.32 9.23
CA LEU A 96 2.39 -19.49 9.32
C LEU A 96 2.82 -20.96 9.19
N GLN A 97 2.09 -21.88 9.82
CA GLN A 97 2.35 -23.33 9.67
C GLN A 97 2.13 -23.79 8.24
N ARG A 98 1.09 -23.29 7.57
CA ARG A 98 0.76 -23.63 6.18
C ARG A 98 1.79 -23.08 5.19
N ILE A 99 2.28 -21.87 5.41
CA ILE A 99 3.42 -21.30 4.67
C ILE A 99 4.67 -22.16 4.88
N LYS A 100 4.97 -22.53 6.14
CA LYS A 100 6.10 -23.40 6.50
C LYS A 100 6.04 -24.76 5.81
N ALA A 101 4.84 -25.34 5.69
CA ALA A 101 4.60 -26.60 5.00
C ALA A 101 4.63 -26.49 3.47
N ARG A 102 4.71 -25.27 2.91
CA ARG A 102 4.70 -24.97 1.47
C ARG A 102 3.46 -25.45 0.72
N THR A 103 2.35 -25.71 1.43
CA THR A 103 1.13 -26.34 0.91
C THR A 103 0.56 -25.64 -0.33
N ASP A 104 0.62 -24.31 -0.40
CA ASP A 104 -0.05 -23.51 -1.44
C ASP A 104 0.89 -22.79 -2.40
N SER A 105 2.18 -23.07 -2.28
CA SER A 105 3.22 -22.49 -3.13
C SER A 105 3.07 -22.96 -4.58
N THR A 106 2.63 -24.20 -4.80
CA THR A 106 2.45 -24.80 -6.13
C THR A 106 1.11 -25.52 -6.23
N LYS A 107 0.59 -25.68 -7.45
CA LYS A 107 -0.62 -26.49 -7.71
C LYS A 107 -0.45 -27.93 -7.22
N ARG A 108 0.76 -28.48 -7.39
CA ARG A 108 1.08 -29.85 -7.01
C ARG A 108 1.04 -30.03 -5.49
N ALA A 109 1.67 -29.13 -4.73
CA ALA A 109 1.65 -29.16 -3.28
C ALA A 109 0.22 -29.09 -2.72
N ARG A 110 -0.61 -28.22 -3.31
CA ARG A 110 -2.01 -28.08 -2.86
C ARG A 110 -2.84 -29.34 -3.12
N ARG A 111 -2.68 -29.95 -4.29
CA ARG A 111 -3.35 -31.22 -4.62
C ARG A 111 -2.90 -32.37 -3.72
N ALA A 112 -1.61 -32.43 -3.40
CA ALA A 112 -1.09 -33.44 -2.48
C ALA A 112 -1.70 -33.29 -1.08
N ALA A 113 -1.78 -32.06 -0.56
CA ALA A 113 -2.43 -31.81 0.73
C ALA A 113 -3.94 -32.13 0.72
N GLN A 114 -4.64 -31.88 -0.39
CA GLN A 114 -6.05 -32.26 -0.57
C GLN A 114 -6.26 -33.77 -0.56
N ALA A 115 -5.31 -34.54 -1.10
CA ALA A 115 -5.39 -36.00 -1.10
C ALA A 115 -5.10 -36.63 0.28
N GLU A 116 -4.47 -35.89 1.19
CA GLU A 116 -4.17 -36.33 2.56
C GLU A 116 -5.29 -36.00 3.56
N ASP A 117 -6.46 -35.52 3.11
CA ASP A 117 -7.61 -35.11 3.94
C ASP A 117 -7.23 -34.25 5.17
N LYS A 118 -6.23 -33.38 5.01
CA LYS A 118 -5.81 -32.47 6.08
C LYS A 118 -6.96 -31.51 6.39
N GLU A 119 -7.53 -31.63 7.60
CA GLU A 119 -8.62 -30.79 8.15
C GLU A 119 -8.36 -29.27 8.01
N ASP A 120 -7.09 -28.85 7.90
CA ASP A 120 -6.64 -27.46 7.78
C ASP A 120 -6.82 -26.79 6.39
N LEU A 121 -7.48 -27.44 5.43
CA LEU A 121 -7.72 -26.87 4.09
C LEU A 121 -8.91 -25.91 4.00
N SER A 122 -9.52 -25.53 5.12
CA SER A 122 -10.59 -24.53 5.19
C SER A 122 -10.16 -23.17 4.61
N LEU A 123 -8.88 -22.83 4.72
CA LEU A 123 -8.33 -21.59 4.21
C LEU A 123 -7.99 -21.68 2.69
N THR A 124 -8.32 -20.65 1.94
CA THR A 124 -7.94 -20.51 0.53
C THR A 124 -6.49 -20.02 0.35
N VAL A 125 -5.98 -19.95 -0.89
CA VAL A 125 -4.68 -19.27 -1.15
C VAL A 125 -4.81 -17.77 -0.85
N HIS A 126 -5.97 -17.18 -1.19
CA HIS A 126 -6.28 -15.79 -0.86
C HIS A 126 -6.21 -15.53 0.64
N ASP A 127 -6.76 -16.42 1.49
CA ASP A 127 -6.66 -16.27 2.95
C ASP A 127 -5.21 -16.25 3.44
N VAL A 128 -4.37 -17.17 2.96
CA VAL A 128 -2.95 -17.23 3.35
C VAL A 128 -2.22 -15.95 2.97
N LEU A 129 -2.43 -15.49 1.74
CA LEU A 129 -1.77 -14.30 1.22
C LEU A 129 -2.30 -13.00 1.84
N SER A 130 -3.61 -12.90 2.09
CA SER A 130 -4.22 -11.72 2.72
C SER A 130 -3.80 -11.60 4.19
N THR A 131 -3.78 -12.70 4.96
CA THR A 131 -3.24 -12.70 6.32
C THR A 131 -1.76 -12.31 6.34
N ALA A 132 -0.93 -12.89 5.46
CA ALA A 132 0.49 -12.55 5.40
C ALA A 132 0.72 -11.09 4.98
N TYR A 133 -0.09 -10.56 4.07
CA TYR A 133 -0.03 -9.17 3.64
C TYR A 133 -0.39 -8.21 4.77
N ILE A 134 -1.48 -8.47 5.49
CA ILE A 134 -1.89 -7.71 6.68
C ILE A 134 -0.78 -7.73 7.75
N MET A 135 -0.19 -8.90 8.01
CA MET A 135 0.95 -9.02 8.92
C MET A 135 2.13 -8.14 8.51
N MET A 136 2.39 -7.98 7.20
CA MET A 136 3.44 -7.08 6.72
C MET A 136 3.07 -5.60 6.84
N LEU A 137 1.81 -5.22 6.65
CA LEU A 137 1.36 -3.84 6.85
C LEU A 137 1.42 -3.44 8.33
N GLU A 138 1.23 -4.40 9.23
CA GLU A 138 1.32 -4.20 10.69
C GLU A 138 2.73 -4.42 11.25
N ASP A 139 3.74 -4.64 10.40
CA ASP A 139 5.08 -5.06 10.85
C ASP A 139 5.82 -3.95 11.62
N GLU A 140 6.18 -4.26 12.87
CA GLU A 140 7.13 -3.50 13.69
C GLU A 140 8.46 -4.29 13.84
N GLY A 141 8.50 -5.49 13.23
CA GLY A 141 9.65 -6.35 13.04
C GLY A 141 9.43 -7.78 13.54
N ARG A 142 8.43 -8.05 14.39
CA ARG A 142 8.11 -9.41 14.84
C ARG A 142 7.33 -10.17 13.76
N ASN A 143 6.34 -9.52 13.14
CA ASN A 143 5.52 -10.14 12.10
C ASN A 143 6.37 -10.61 10.92
N ARG A 144 7.28 -9.76 10.42
CA ARG A 144 8.22 -10.12 9.36
C ARG A 144 9.17 -11.24 9.77
N THR A 145 9.69 -11.21 11.00
CA THR A 145 10.55 -12.29 11.53
C THR A 145 9.81 -13.63 11.53
N LEU A 146 8.55 -13.66 11.96
CA LEU A 146 7.73 -14.88 11.93
C LEU A 146 7.46 -15.35 10.49
N LEU A 147 7.12 -14.45 9.57
CA LEU A 147 6.88 -14.80 8.16
C LEU A 147 8.14 -15.34 7.47
N VAL A 148 9.28 -14.67 7.68
CA VAL A 148 10.52 -15.00 6.96
C VAL A 148 11.27 -16.14 7.64
N ASP A 149 11.61 -15.97 8.91
CA ASP A 149 12.57 -16.85 9.60
C ASP A 149 11.89 -18.11 10.12
N TYR A 150 10.67 -17.98 10.67
CA TYR A 150 9.92 -19.16 11.14
C TYR A 150 9.21 -19.89 10.00
N ALA A 151 8.44 -19.17 9.17
CA ALA A 151 7.58 -19.77 8.16
C ALA A 151 8.24 -19.94 6.78
N GLY A 152 9.36 -19.27 6.48
CA GLY A 152 10.04 -19.43 5.20
C GLY A 152 9.32 -18.80 4.01
N MET A 153 8.58 -17.70 4.23
CA MET A 153 7.72 -17.06 3.23
C MET A 153 8.47 -16.67 1.94
N LYS A 154 9.76 -16.32 2.02
CA LYS A 154 10.58 -16.04 0.84
C LYS A 154 10.65 -17.22 -0.14
N ASN A 155 10.87 -18.43 0.39
CA ASN A 155 10.94 -19.64 -0.42
C ASN A 155 9.56 -20.02 -0.96
N TRP A 156 8.52 -19.83 -0.15
CA TRP A 156 7.13 -19.99 -0.58
C TRP A 156 6.80 -19.08 -1.78
N LEU A 157 7.15 -17.79 -1.70
CA LEU A 157 6.91 -16.81 -2.78
C LEU A 157 7.75 -17.10 -4.03
N ARG A 158 8.98 -17.59 -3.87
CA ARG A 158 9.83 -18.00 -5.00
C ARG A 158 9.17 -19.12 -5.79
N GLU A 159 8.62 -20.13 -5.13
CA GLU A 159 7.86 -21.19 -5.79
C GLU A 159 6.55 -20.66 -6.39
N PHE A 160 5.80 -19.86 -5.62
CA PHE A 160 4.54 -19.28 -6.08
C PHE A 160 4.70 -18.58 -7.44
N TRP A 161 5.74 -17.78 -7.60
CA TRP A 161 5.97 -16.97 -8.81
C TRP A 161 6.80 -17.65 -9.90
N PHE A 162 7.85 -18.37 -9.54
CA PHE A 162 8.91 -18.76 -10.48
C PHE A 162 9.06 -20.26 -10.68
N ASP A 163 8.26 -21.08 -9.97
CA ASP A 163 8.17 -22.50 -10.29
C ASP A 163 7.24 -22.72 -11.51
N PRO A 164 7.57 -23.65 -12.43
CA PRO A 164 6.68 -24.03 -13.54
C PRO A 164 5.27 -24.46 -13.12
N ASP A 165 5.13 -25.07 -11.94
CA ASP A 165 3.87 -25.47 -11.31
C ASP A 165 3.41 -24.51 -10.21
N GLY A 166 4.07 -23.34 -10.11
CA GLY A 166 3.77 -22.27 -9.17
C GLY A 166 2.31 -21.87 -9.19
N ALA A 167 1.73 -21.62 -8.02
CA ALA A 167 0.31 -21.33 -7.89
C ALA A 167 -0.10 -19.97 -8.51
N SER A 168 0.84 -19.06 -8.79
CA SER A 168 0.59 -17.84 -9.58
C SER A 168 0.23 -18.11 -11.04
N LEU A 169 0.61 -19.27 -11.57
CA LEU A 169 0.55 -19.63 -13.00
C LEU A 169 1.38 -18.73 -13.92
N ALA A 170 2.24 -17.85 -13.40
CA ALA A 170 2.96 -16.89 -14.22
C ALA A 170 3.84 -17.55 -15.29
N ILE A 171 4.71 -18.48 -14.90
CA ILE A 171 5.58 -19.23 -15.81
C ILE A 171 4.77 -20.00 -16.86
N HIS A 172 3.73 -20.71 -16.41
CA HIS A 172 2.87 -21.50 -17.27
C HIS A 172 2.16 -20.64 -18.32
N SER A 173 1.59 -19.51 -17.91
CA SER A 173 0.93 -18.58 -18.84
C SER A 173 1.92 -18.07 -19.88
N ILE A 174 3.11 -17.59 -19.47
CA ILE A 174 4.09 -17.03 -20.40
C ILE A 174 4.55 -18.08 -21.42
N ARG A 175 4.85 -19.31 -20.96
CA ARG A 175 5.24 -20.42 -21.84
C ARG A 175 4.16 -20.78 -22.87
N THR A 176 2.89 -20.65 -22.50
CA THR A 176 1.75 -20.93 -23.39
C THR A 176 1.31 -19.72 -24.21
N GLY A 177 2.06 -18.61 -24.17
CA GLY A 177 1.76 -17.39 -24.92
C GLY A 177 0.66 -16.51 -24.32
N HIS A 178 0.24 -16.79 -23.09
CA HIS A 178 -0.78 -16.03 -22.37
C HIS A 178 -0.16 -15.09 -21.32
N TRP A 179 -0.85 -13.99 -21.03
CA TRP A 179 -0.46 -13.10 -19.94
C TRP A 179 -0.63 -13.78 -18.57
N PRO A 180 0.30 -13.61 -17.62
CA PRO A 180 0.10 -14.03 -16.23
C PRO A 180 -1.24 -13.53 -15.68
N PRO A 181 -1.99 -14.35 -14.91
CA PRO A 181 -3.29 -13.96 -14.38
C PRO A 181 -3.20 -12.68 -13.54
N ASN A 182 -4.19 -11.80 -13.68
CA ASN A 182 -4.35 -10.60 -12.86
C ASN A 182 -5.53 -10.82 -11.89
N ARG A 183 -5.23 -11.42 -10.74
CA ARG A 183 -6.19 -11.77 -9.68
C ARG A 183 -5.71 -11.23 -8.33
N PRO A 184 -6.59 -11.11 -7.32
CA PRO A 184 -6.19 -10.62 -6.01
C PRO A 184 -5.06 -11.42 -5.35
N GLU A 185 -4.99 -12.74 -5.54
CA GLU A 185 -3.89 -13.57 -5.01
C GLU A 185 -2.55 -13.20 -5.67
N THR A 186 -2.53 -12.97 -6.97
CA THR A 186 -1.33 -12.51 -7.68
C THR A 186 -0.96 -11.06 -7.31
N ALA A 187 -1.93 -10.22 -6.95
CA ALA A 187 -1.64 -8.88 -6.42
C ALA A 187 -0.98 -8.97 -5.03
N LEU A 188 -1.62 -9.66 -4.08
CA LEU A 188 -1.08 -9.90 -2.73
C LEU A 188 0.30 -10.56 -2.78
N GLY A 189 0.46 -11.59 -3.61
CA GLY A 189 1.73 -12.28 -3.79
C GLY A 189 2.84 -11.38 -4.34
N MET A 190 2.53 -10.39 -5.17
CA MET A 190 3.52 -9.47 -5.74
C MET A 190 3.91 -8.38 -4.73
N TRP A 191 2.95 -7.90 -3.95
CA TRP A 191 3.21 -6.99 -2.84
C TRP A 191 4.08 -7.63 -1.76
N LEU A 192 3.75 -8.86 -1.36
CA LEU A 192 4.56 -9.66 -0.44
C LEU A 192 5.96 -9.92 -0.99
N PHE A 193 6.06 -10.21 -2.30
CA PHE A 193 7.35 -10.32 -2.97
C PHE A 193 8.15 -9.03 -2.86
N TRP A 194 7.55 -7.87 -3.14
CA TRP A 194 8.19 -6.56 -3.01
C TRP A 194 8.68 -6.30 -1.58
N PHE A 195 7.82 -6.48 -0.57
CA PHE A 195 8.18 -6.25 0.84
C PHE A 195 9.37 -7.12 1.29
N LEU A 196 9.39 -8.38 0.83
CA LEU A 196 10.40 -9.38 1.23
C LEU A 196 11.57 -9.49 0.25
N LEU A 197 11.62 -8.65 -0.79
CA LEU A 197 12.63 -8.70 -1.83
C LEU A 197 14.00 -8.35 -1.25
N TYR A 198 14.93 -9.30 -1.35
CA TYR A 198 16.35 -9.06 -1.21
C TYR A 198 16.98 -9.29 -2.58
N THR A 199 17.58 -8.25 -3.17
CA THR A 199 18.05 -8.33 -4.57
C THR A 199 19.12 -9.38 -4.78
N ASP A 200 19.91 -9.68 -3.75
CA ASP A 200 21.02 -10.64 -3.85
C ASP A 200 20.54 -12.09 -3.89
N ASP A 201 19.30 -12.36 -3.45
CA ASP A 201 18.65 -13.68 -3.56
C ASP A 201 18.34 -14.06 -5.01
N TYR A 202 18.50 -13.14 -5.97
CA TYR A 202 18.08 -13.27 -7.37
C TYR A 202 19.17 -12.88 -8.37
N PRO A 203 20.37 -13.49 -8.35
CA PRO A 203 21.47 -13.10 -9.24
C PRO A 203 21.03 -13.12 -10.71
N PHE A 204 21.66 -12.28 -11.55
CA PHE A 204 21.44 -12.36 -12.99
C PHE A 204 21.90 -13.72 -13.48
N SER A 205 20.96 -14.62 -13.74
CA SER A 205 21.25 -15.93 -14.31
C SER A 205 21.47 -15.82 -15.82
N VAL A 206 22.29 -16.72 -16.37
CA VAL A 206 22.46 -16.90 -17.83
C VAL A 206 21.19 -17.47 -18.50
N ILE A 207 20.19 -17.89 -17.72
CA ILE A 207 18.92 -18.42 -18.23
C ILE A 207 18.14 -17.29 -18.89
N ASP A 208 18.14 -17.30 -20.23
CA ASP A 208 17.26 -16.46 -21.04
C ASP A 208 15.94 -17.21 -21.27
N GLY A 209 14.98 -17.01 -20.37
CA GLY A 209 13.73 -17.77 -20.36
C GLY A 209 12.71 -17.20 -19.39
N PRO A 210 11.43 -17.60 -19.50
CA PRO A 210 10.40 -17.17 -18.55
C PRO A 210 10.73 -17.59 -17.10
N GLU A 211 11.54 -18.61 -16.89
CA GLU A 211 11.99 -19.11 -15.58
C GLU A 211 12.86 -18.10 -14.83
N ALA A 212 13.46 -17.13 -15.54
CA ALA A 212 14.21 -16.06 -14.91
C ALA A 212 13.25 -15.10 -14.20
N PRO A 213 13.37 -14.88 -12.87
CA PRO A 213 12.48 -14.00 -12.12
C PRO A 213 12.34 -12.59 -12.70
N VAL A 214 13.43 -12.04 -13.23
CA VAL A 214 13.43 -10.73 -13.88
C VAL A 214 12.50 -10.66 -15.09
N ASN A 215 12.33 -11.76 -15.84
CA ASN A 215 11.49 -11.80 -17.04
C ASN A 215 10.00 -11.85 -16.67
N VAL A 216 9.63 -12.62 -15.65
CA VAL A 216 8.27 -12.62 -15.09
C VAL A 216 7.89 -11.22 -14.61
N LEU A 217 8.79 -10.58 -13.84
CA LEU A 217 8.59 -9.23 -13.33
C LEU A 217 8.53 -8.17 -14.45
N LYS A 218 9.39 -8.29 -15.46
CA LYS A 218 9.40 -7.41 -16.65
C LYS A 218 8.06 -7.40 -17.37
N ILE A 219 7.47 -8.58 -17.59
CA ILE A 219 6.18 -8.72 -18.27
C ILE A 219 5.07 -8.03 -17.49
N MET A 220 5.00 -8.22 -16.18
CA MET A 220 3.97 -7.58 -15.34
C MET A 220 4.19 -6.07 -15.17
N ALA A 221 5.44 -5.63 -15.08
CA ALA A 221 5.78 -4.21 -14.96
C ALA A 221 5.43 -3.43 -16.24
N LEU A 222 5.91 -3.92 -17.39
CA LEU A 222 5.81 -3.24 -18.69
C LEU A 222 4.50 -3.52 -19.44
N GLY A 223 3.73 -4.56 -19.05
CA GLY A 223 2.46 -4.96 -19.65
C GLY A 223 1.31 -3.99 -19.35
N ALA A 224 1.42 -2.74 -19.81
CA ALA A 224 0.58 -1.66 -19.31
C ALA A 224 -0.91 -1.75 -19.67
N HIS A 225 -1.20 -2.37 -20.81
CA HIS A 225 -2.54 -2.65 -21.31
C HIS A 225 -3.24 -3.79 -20.55
N ILE A 226 -2.52 -4.57 -19.74
CA ILE A 226 -3.05 -5.69 -18.95
C ILE A 226 -3.09 -5.36 -17.46
N TYR A 227 -2.03 -4.75 -16.94
CA TYR A 227 -1.84 -4.52 -15.51
C TYR A 227 -1.99 -3.04 -15.18
N ASN A 228 -3.15 -2.66 -14.65
CA ASN A 228 -3.48 -1.30 -14.26
C ASN A 228 -2.71 -0.88 -13.00
N LEU A 229 -2.36 0.41 -12.89
CA LEU A 229 -1.75 0.97 -11.68
C LEU A 229 -2.76 1.12 -10.54
N THR A 230 -4.01 1.45 -10.87
CA THR A 230 -5.08 1.81 -9.93
C THR A 230 -6.32 0.95 -10.19
N THR A 231 -7.07 0.61 -9.13
CA THR A 231 -8.38 -0.06 -9.25
C THR A 231 -9.47 0.88 -9.77
N THR A 232 -9.27 2.18 -9.58
CA THR A 232 -10.12 3.25 -10.13
C THR A 232 -9.63 3.64 -11.51
N THR A 233 -10.53 3.99 -12.44
CA THR A 233 -10.10 4.65 -13.67
C THR A 233 -9.23 5.85 -13.35
N TRP A 234 -8.10 5.96 -14.03
CA TRP A 234 -7.21 7.10 -13.86
C TRP A 234 -7.73 8.32 -14.63
N SER A 235 -8.69 8.20 -15.56
CA SER A 235 -9.25 9.38 -16.24
C SER A 235 -10.10 10.26 -15.32
N GLN A 236 -10.52 9.74 -14.15
CA GLN A 236 -11.31 10.45 -13.16
C GLN A 236 -10.48 10.82 -11.92
N PHE A 237 -10.52 12.10 -11.55
CA PHE A 237 -9.95 12.60 -10.30
C PHE A 237 -10.87 12.32 -9.10
N GLU A 238 -12.18 12.47 -9.28
CA GLU A 238 -13.20 12.20 -8.26
C GLU A 238 -14.12 11.09 -8.76
N PRO A 239 -13.73 9.81 -8.60
CA PRO A 239 -14.50 8.69 -9.10
C PRO A 239 -15.82 8.50 -8.33
N ASN A 240 -16.87 8.12 -9.05
CA ASN A 240 -18.15 7.78 -8.41
C ASN A 240 -18.13 6.33 -7.88
N PHE A 241 -17.88 6.17 -6.58
CA PHE A 241 -17.82 4.86 -5.93
C PHE A 241 -19.17 4.13 -5.85
N ALA A 242 -20.30 4.84 -5.95
CA ALA A 242 -21.63 4.22 -5.90
C ALA A 242 -21.94 3.35 -7.13
N ALA A 243 -21.19 3.53 -8.23
CA ALA A 243 -21.36 2.79 -9.47
C ALA A 243 -20.61 1.44 -9.53
N ARG A 244 -19.75 1.12 -8.54
CA ARG A 244 -18.97 -0.13 -8.48
C ARG A 244 -19.80 -1.34 -8.03
N LYS A 245 -20.88 -1.67 -8.74
CA LYS A 245 -21.74 -2.84 -8.44
C LYS A 245 -21.32 -4.15 -9.13
N THR A 246 -20.22 -4.17 -9.89
CA THR A 246 -19.98 -5.24 -10.87
C THR A 246 -19.01 -6.34 -10.46
N VAL A 247 -18.23 -6.18 -9.37
CA VAL A 247 -17.36 -7.25 -8.84
C VAL A 247 -17.54 -7.32 -7.33
N PRO A 248 -17.97 -8.46 -6.76
CA PRO A 248 -18.06 -8.60 -5.32
C PRO A 248 -16.66 -8.49 -4.71
N PRO A 249 -16.49 -7.66 -3.67
CA PRO A 249 -15.21 -7.55 -2.96
C PRO A 249 -14.84 -8.89 -2.34
N GLU A 250 -13.56 -9.25 -2.40
CA GLU A 250 -13.07 -10.44 -1.71
C GLU A 250 -13.05 -10.17 -0.21
N SER A 251 -13.74 -11.03 0.53
CA SER A 251 -13.83 -10.94 1.98
C SER A 251 -12.75 -11.80 2.64
N THR A 252 -12.23 -11.31 3.76
CA THR A 252 -11.33 -12.06 4.64
C THR A 252 -11.75 -11.83 6.09
N ILE A 253 -11.42 -12.77 6.97
CA ILE A 253 -11.63 -12.59 8.42
C ILE A 253 -10.41 -11.88 9.00
N LEU A 254 -10.61 -10.75 9.66
CA LEU A 254 -9.56 -10.02 10.39
C LEU A 254 -10.09 -9.67 11.78
N TYR A 255 -9.35 -10.05 12.81
CA TYR A 255 -9.74 -9.81 14.22
C TYR A 255 -11.17 -10.29 14.50
N GLY A 256 -11.52 -11.49 14.00
CA GLY A 256 -12.85 -12.08 14.17
C GLY A 256 -13.98 -11.43 13.38
N THR A 257 -13.68 -10.41 12.55
CA THR A 257 -14.68 -9.70 11.74
C THR A 257 -14.45 -9.96 10.25
N THR A 258 -15.53 -10.13 9.49
CA THR A 258 -15.45 -10.21 8.03
C THR A 258 -15.22 -8.81 7.47
N ILE A 259 -14.10 -8.61 6.80
CA ILE A 259 -13.72 -7.35 6.17
C ILE A 259 -13.61 -7.53 4.65
N GLU A 260 -13.98 -6.48 3.91
CA GLU A 260 -13.74 -6.40 2.47
C GLU A 260 -12.35 -5.85 2.23
N LEU A 261 -11.45 -6.69 1.70
CA LEU A 261 -10.07 -6.32 1.42
C LEU A 261 -9.86 -6.30 -0.09
N THR A 262 -9.54 -5.13 -0.64
CA THR A 262 -9.11 -5.03 -2.04
C THR A 262 -7.62 -4.69 -2.06
N PRO A 263 -6.71 -5.64 -2.33
CA PRO A 263 -5.29 -5.32 -2.40
C PRO A 263 -5.01 -4.28 -3.48
N PRO A 264 -3.99 -3.42 -3.32
CA PRO A 264 -3.60 -2.52 -4.40
C PRO A 264 -3.19 -3.32 -5.63
N PRO A 265 -3.39 -2.80 -6.85
CA PRO A 265 -3.08 -3.54 -8.07
C PRO A 265 -1.62 -4.03 -8.12
N LEU A 266 -1.39 -5.17 -8.75
CA LEU A 266 -0.06 -5.79 -8.80
C LEU A 266 1.01 -4.90 -9.46
N ALA A 267 0.61 -3.99 -10.35
CA ALA A 267 1.50 -3.33 -11.29
C ALA A 267 2.58 -2.52 -10.56
N THR A 268 2.23 -1.77 -9.52
CA THR A 268 3.18 -0.92 -8.78
C THR A 268 4.25 -1.77 -8.09
N ALA A 269 3.86 -2.84 -7.40
CA ALA A 269 4.80 -3.75 -6.75
C ALA A 269 5.67 -4.52 -7.76
N ALA A 270 5.10 -4.90 -8.91
CA ALA A 270 5.85 -5.52 -10.02
C ALA A 270 6.89 -4.55 -10.61
N ILE A 271 6.51 -3.28 -10.81
CA ILE A 271 7.43 -2.22 -11.28
C ILE A 271 8.57 -2.04 -10.28
N LEU A 272 8.27 -1.86 -9.00
CA LEU A 272 9.28 -1.70 -7.95
C LEU A 272 10.25 -2.89 -7.92
N SER A 273 9.71 -4.11 -7.92
CA SER A 273 10.48 -5.36 -7.90
C SER A 273 11.36 -5.53 -9.14
N PHE A 274 10.81 -5.29 -10.33
CA PHE A 274 11.54 -5.36 -11.59
C PHE A 274 12.69 -4.35 -11.62
N LEU A 275 12.40 -3.09 -11.29
CA LEU A 275 13.39 -2.02 -11.34
C LEU A 275 14.49 -2.19 -10.29
N ALA A 276 14.17 -2.75 -9.11
CA ALA A 276 15.17 -3.10 -8.10
C ALA A 276 16.15 -4.16 -8.62
N LEU A 277 15.64 -5.21 -9.29
CA LEU A 277 16.48 -6.26 -9.86
C LEU A 277 17.29 -5.78 -11.08
N VAL A 278 16.78 -4.85 -11.88
CA VAL A 278 17.51 -4.29 -13.03
C VAL A 278 18.58 -3.28 -12.60
N ASN A 279 18.42 -2.64 -11.43
CA ASN A 279 19.29 -1.55 -10.99
C ASN A 279 20.01 -1.83 -9.66
N LYS A 280 20.30 -3.10 -9.36
CA LYS A 280 20.94 -3.54 -8.10
C LYS A 280 22.17 -2.74 -7.69
N ARG A 281 23.03 -2.37 -8.64
CA ARG A 281 24.29 -1.66 -8.37
C ARG A 281 24.09 -0.30 -7.69
N ARG A 282 22.95 0.36 -7.93
CA ARG A 282 22.63 1.67 -7.35
C ARG A 282 21.60 1.57 -6.23
N SER A 283 21.04 0.38 -5.99
CA SER A 283 20.02 0.14 -4.97
C SER A 283 18.81 1.08 -5.09
N ILE A 284 18.39 1.44 -6.31
CA ILE A 284 17.21 2.27 -6.57
C ILE A 284 16.24 1.48 -7.45
N PRO A 285 14.98 1.25 -7.05
CA PRO A 285 14.44 1.54 -5.72
C PRO A 285 15.12 0.69 -4.64
N LEU A 286 15.04 1.18 -3.40
CA LEU A 286 15.44 0.42 -2.22
C LEU A 286 14.28 -0.48 -1.80
N PRO A 287 14.42 -1.82 -1.85
CA PRO A 287 13.41 -2.71 -1.30
C PRO A 287 13.25 -2.51 0.21
N PRO A 288 12.05 -2.71 0.76
CA PRO A 288 11.80 -2.57 2.20
C PRO A 288 12.67 -3.45 3.09
N SER A 289 13.08 -4.61 2.58
CA SER A 289 13.99 -5.51 3.29
C SER A 289 15.44 -4.99 3.40
N ASN A 290 15.79 -3.94 2.66
CA ASN A 290 17.15 -3.38 2.60
C ASN A 290 17.26 -1.99 3.27
N VAL A 291 16.15 -1.45 3.78
CA VAL A 291 16.15 -0.14 4.45
C VAL A 291 16.22 -0.27 5.97
N PRO A 292 16.86 0.67 6.67
CA PRO A 292 16.78 0.73 8.13
C PRO A 292 15.33 0.90 8.59
N ARG A 293 15.01 0.34 9.76
CA ARG A 293 13.70 0.53 10.37
C ARG A 293 13.48 2.03 10.64
N PRO A 294 12.30 2.57 10.31
CA PRO A 294 11.97 3.95 10.62
C PRO A 294 11.78 4.11 12.13
N ARG A 295 11.76 5.37 12.60
CA ARG A 295 11.52 5.70 14.02
C ARG A 295 10.12 5.28 14.49
N HIS A 296 9.16 5.35 13.58
CA HIS A 296 7.75 5.01 13.80
C HIS A 296 7.34 3.92 12.79
N PRO A 297 7.72 2.65 13.02
CA PRO A 297 7.38 1.54 12.13
C PRO A 297 5.87 1.33 11.99
N GLU A 298 5.09 1.64 13.03
CA GLU A 298 3.63 1.57 13.05
C GLU A 298 2.95 2.45 11.99
N TRP A 299 3.68 3.44 11.46
CA TRP A 299 3.21 4.34 10.42
C TRP A 299 3.92 4.15 9.08
N GLU A 300 4.74 3.11 8.88
CA GLU A 300 5.45 2.99 7.59
C GLU A 300 4.50 2.63 6.44
N TRP A 301 3.48 1.82 6.73
CA TRP A 301 2.57 1.21 5.76
C TRP A 301 1.10 1.59 5.98
N ASP A 302 0.83 2.63 6.78
CA ASP A 302 -0.53 3.11 7.05
C ASP A 302 -1.26 3.56 5.77
N THR A 303 -0.55 4.15 4.80
CA THR A 303 -1.16 4.55 3.54
C THR A 303 -1.49 3.35 2.66
N GLU A 304 -0.65 2.31 2.67
CA GLU A 304 -0.92 1.04 2.02
C GLU A 304 -2.13 0.34 2.66
N TRP A 305 -2.25 0.42 3.98
CA TRP A 305 -3.42 -0.03 4.72
C TRP A 305 -4.68 0.71 4.26
N GLY A 306 -4.70 2.05 4.30
CA GLY A 306 -5.87 2.84 3.91
C GLY A 306 -6.28 2.65 2.45
N LYS A 307 -5.33 2.36 1.55
CA LYS A 307 -5.62 2.01 0.15
C LYS A 307 -6.43 0.72 0.01
N CYS A 308 -6.37 -0.22 0.96
CA CYS A 308 -6.97 -1.56 0.85
C CYS A 308 -8.49 -1.61 1.12
N PHE A 309 -9.03 -0.64 1.88
CA PHE A 309 -10.43 -0.68 2.33
C PHE A 309 -11.28 0.27 1.51
N VAL A 310 -12.17 -0.26 0.67
CA VAL A 310 -13.04 0.57 -0.16
C VAL A 310 -14.06 1.27 0.75
N LYS A 311 -13.94 2.60 0.89
CA LYS A 311 -14.90 3.43 1.63
C LYS A 311 -15.60 4.37 0.64
N PRO A 312 -16.90 4.68 0.83
CA PRO A 312 -17.64 5.62 -0.02
C PRO A 312 -17.03 7.03 -0.05
N ARG A 313 -16.43 7.45 1.08
CA ARG A 313 -15.69 8.71 1.23
C ARG A 313 -14.39 8.39 1.94
N ARG A 314 -13.26 8.72 1.32
CA ARG A 314 -11.92 8.56 1.93
C ARG A 314 -11.33 9.92 2.23
N ASP A 315 -10.68 10.00 3.38
CA ASP A 315 -9.80 11.14 3.66
C ASP A 315 -8.49 10.96 2.89
N LEU A 316 -7.96 12.07 2.36
CA LEU A 316 -6.68 12.06 1.65
C LEU A 316 -5.56 11.51 2.54
N THR A 317 -5.61 11.84 3.83
CA THR A 317 -4.65 11.43 4.85
C THR A 317 -4.66 9.92 5.14
N GLU A 318 -5.74 9.20 4.82
CA GLU A 318 -5.79 7.74 4.95
C GLU A 318 -4.95 7.04 3.87
N CYS A 319 -4.80 7.64 2.70
CA CYS A 319 -4.14 7.02 1.54
C CYS A 319 -2.83 7.70 1.13
N PHE A 320 -2.49 8.83 1.76
CA PHE A 320 -1.28 9.59 1.50
C PHE A 320 -0.89 10.38 2.75
N ARG A 321 0.39 10.31 3.14
CA ARG A 321 0.90 11.06 4.29
C ARG A 321 1.32 12.48 3.88
N PRO A 322 0.67 13.55 4.34
CA PRO A 322 1.07 14.92 3.99
C PRO A 322 2.53 15.21 4.40
N GLY A 323 3.26 15.90 3.54
CA GLY A 323 4.68 16.21 3.65
C GLY A 323 5.61 15.10 3.13
N SER A 324 5.08 13.91 2.83
CA SER A 324 5.89 12.76 2.43
C SER A 324 6.44 12.81 1.00
N ILE A 325 6.07 13.78 0.16
CA ILE A 325 6.64 13.90 -1.20
C ILE A 325 7.63 15.05 -1.35
N GLU A 326 7.63 16.04 -0.45
CA GLU A 326 8.60 17.14 -0.50
C GLU A 326 10.04 16.63 -0.32
N GLY A 327 10.96 17.06 -1.18
CA GLY A 327 12.37 16.69 -1.11
C GLY A 327 13.06 16.47 -2.45
N VAL A 328 14.28 15.94 -2.38
CA VAL A 328 15.08 15.57 -3.55
C VAL A 328 14.96 14.06 -3.78
N TRP A 329 14.68 13.70 -5.02
CA TRP A 329 14.42 12.34 -5.45
C TRP A 329 15.35 11.99 -6.60
N GLU A 330 15.88 10.77 -6.58
CA GLU A 330 16.71 10.23 -7.65
C GLU A 330 16.14 8.92 -8.16
N GLY A 331 16.28 8.69 -9.46
CA GLY A 331 15.68 7.53 -10.07
C GLY A 331 15.89 7.48 -11.56
N PHE A 332 15.03 6.74 -12.22
CA PHE A 332 15.10 6.53 -13.66
C PHE A 332 13.75 6.11 -14.21
N PHE A 333 13.63 6.23 -15.53
CA PHE A 333 12.51 5.69 -16.26
C PHE A 333 13.02 4.73 -17.34
N LEU A 334 12.16 3.78 -17.68
CA LEU A 334 12.35 2.79 -18.71
C LEU A 334 11.37 3.01 -19.85
N TYR A 335 11.80 2.64 -21.06
CA TYR A 335 10.97 2.66 -22.26
C TYR A 335 11.29 1.46 -23.14
N SER A 336 10.28 0.96 -23.84
CA SER A 336 10.42 -0.14 -24.80
C SER A 336 10.57 0.42 -26.22
N GLU A 337 10.97 -0.41 -27.18
CA GLU A 337 10.95 0.02 -28.58
C GLU A 337 9.50 0.26 -29.05
N PHE A 338 9.29 1.30 -29.86
CA PHE A 338 7.95 1.68 -30.31
C PHE A 338 7.24 0.55 -31.06
N THR A 339 7.97 -0.20 -31.90
CA THR A 339 7.46 -1.35 -32.66
C THR A 339 7.01 -2.48 -31.74
N ALA A 340 7.80 -2.78 -30.69
CA ALA A 340 7.43 -3.77 -29.69
C ALA A 340 6.17 -3.33 -28.92
N TYR A 341 6.11 -2.05 -28.51
CA TYR A 341 4.95 -1.53 -27.80
C TYR A 341 3.67 -1.54 -28.67
N ALA A 342 3.78 -1.12 -29.93
CA ALA A 342 2.67 -1.15 -30.88
C ALA A 342 2.15 -2.58 -31.11
N ALA A 343 3.05 -3.57 -31.21
CA ALA A 343 2.67 -4.97 -31.32
C ALA A 343 1.86 -5.45 -30.10
N LEU A 344 2.23 -5.01 -28.89
CA LEU A 344 1.46 -5.35 -27.68
C LEU A 344 0.06 -4.76 -27.70
N LEU A 345 -0.08 -3.50 -28.11
CA LEU A 345 -1.40 -2.88 -28.29
C LEU A 345 -2.23 -3.58 -29.37
N ALA A 346 -1.59 -4.20 -30.36
CA ALA A 346 -2.23 -5.04 -31.38
C ALA A 346 -2.52 -6.48 -30.91
N GLY A 347 -2.31 -6.80 -29.63
CA GLY A 347 -2.64 -8.11 -29.05
C GLY A 347 -1.52 -9.14 -29.09
N ALA A 348 -0.26 -8.72 -29.30
CA ALA A 348 0.86 -9.64 -29.29
C ALA A 348 1.09 -10.31 -27.91
N PRO A 349 1.64 -11.54 -27.88
CA PRO A 349 1.85 -12.27 -26.63
C PRO A 349 2.97 -11.65 -25.77
N PRO A 350 3.03 -11.97 -24.46
CA PRO A 350 4.01 -11.39 -23.53
C PRO A 350 5.47 -11.71 -23.89
N VAL A 351 5.72 -12.73 -24.73
CA VAL A 351 7.06 -13.07 -25.24
C VAL A 351 7.70 -11.91 -26.02
N ILE A 352 6.90 -11.02 -26.63
CA ILE A 352 7.42 -9.79 -27.26
C ILE A 352 8.13 -8.93 -26.23
N LEU A 353 7.50 -8.66 -25.07
CA LEU A 353 8.14 -7.90 -23.99
C LEU A 353 9.37 -8.60 -23.44
N GLN A 354 9.32 -9.93 -23.28
CA GLN A 354 10.45 -10.70 -22.79
C GLN A 354 11.69 -10.44 -23.65
N LYS A 355 11.56 -10.54 -24.98
CA LYS A 355 12.66 -10.39 -25.95
C LYS A 355 13.03 -8.93 -26.25
N SER A 356 12.17 -7.97 -25.94
CA SER A 356 12.39 -6.57 -26.27
C SER A 356 13.52 -5.96 -25.45
N ALA A 357 14.37 -5.14 -26.10
CA ALA A 357 15.29 -4.28 -25.39
C ALA A 357 14.52 -3.20 -24.61
N VAL A 358 15.08 -2.77 -23.48
CA VAL A 358 14.49 -1.72 -22.64
C VAL A 358 15.53 -0.64 -22.40
N GLY A 359 15.24 0.56 -22.89
CA GLY A 359 16.08 1.73 -22.66
C GLY A 359 15.92 2.24 -21.23
N LYS A 360 16.99 2.79 -20.65
CA LYS A 360 17.02 3.34 -19.28
C LYS A 360 17.65 4.73 -19.27
N HIS A 361 16.96 5.71 -18.69
CA HIS A 361 17.50 7.06 -18.47
C HIS A 361 17.34 7.52 -17.03
N GLN A 362 18.42 8.05 -16.47
CA GLN A 362 18.43 8.60 -15.11
C GLN A 362 17.70 9.94 -15.06
N GLN A 363 17.11 10.24 -13.91
CA GLN A 363 16.49 11.53 -13.63
C GLN A 363 16.57 11.88 -12.14
N THR A 364 16.58 13.17 -11.86
CA THR A 364 16.55 13.72 -10.50
C THR A 364 15.44 14.75 -10.42
N TRP A 365 14.63 14.70 -9.38
CA TRP A 365 13.52 15.63 -9.13
C TRP A 365 13.72 16.34 -7.81
N LYS A 366 13.36 17.61 -7.74
CA LYS A 366 13.25 18.38 -6.51
C LYS A 366 11.80 18.83 -6.39
N LEU A 367 11.05 18.13 -5.55
CA LEU A 367 9.62 18.27 -5.38
C LEU A 367 9.28 19.14 -4.17
N ARG A 368 8.18 19.86 -4.27
CA ARG A 368 7.61 20.74 -3.25
C ARG A 368 6.12 20.43 -3.14
N GLU A 369 5.66 20.28 -1.91
CA GLU A 369 4.31 19.86 -1.60
C GLU A 369 3.52 21.03 -1.00
N HIS A 370 2.33 21.28 -1.54
CA HIS A 370 1.49 22.41 -1.17
C HIS A 370 0.10 21.93 -0.77
N HIS A 371 -0.38 22.34 0.39
CA HIS A 371 -1.61 21.88 1.05
C HIS A 371 -2.70 22.94 1.00
N LEU A 372 -3.90 22.56 0.58
CA LEU A 372 -5.10 23.32 0.89
C LEU A 372 -5.67 22.79 2.20
N LEU A 373 -5.93 23.70 3.14
CA LEU A 373 -6.46 23.37 4.46
C LEU A 373 -7.96 23.68 4.50
N ALA A 374 -8.73 22.87 5.23
CA ALA A 374 -10.13 23.17 5.55
C ALA A 374 -10.22 24.47 6.37
N ALA A 375 -11.33 25.20 6.22
CA ALA A 375 -11.66 26.34 7.07
C ALA A 375 -12.18 25.83 8.43
N ASP A 376 -11.93 26.59 9.50
CA ASP A 376 -12.43 26.26 10.84
C ASP A 376 -13.96 26.39 10.85
N ASP A 377 -14.66 25.39 11.39
CA ASP A 377 -16.13 25.36 11.45
C ASP A 377 -16.70 26.11 12.68
N ASP A 378 -15.88 26.87 13.41
CA ASP A 378 -16.27 27.58 14.63
C ASP A 378 -15.91 29.08 14.59
N THR A 379 -16.75 29.86 13.92
CA THR A 379 -16.98 31.27 14.29
C THR A 379 -18.47 31.59 14.30
N SER A 380 -19.21 30.95 15.20
CA SER A 380 -20.48 31.50 15.72
C SER A 380 -20.48 31.47 17.25
N GLY A 381 -19.51 32.18 17.82
CA GLY A 381 -19.40 32.46 19.24
C GLY A 381 -19.12 33.94 19.49
N SER A 382 -19.63 34.83 18.64
CA SER A 382 -19.79 36.25 19.01
C SER A 382 -21.14 36.39 19.66
N ASP A 383 -21.11 36.53 20.98
CA ASP A 383 -22.19 37.01 21.83
C ASP A 383 -22.72 38.36 21.29
N SER A 384 -23.74 38.28 20.45
CA SER A 384 -24.69 39.37 20.26
C SER A 384 -26.07 38.74 20.34
N GLY A 385 -26.58 38.64 21.56
CA GLY A 385 -27.94 38.21 21.86
C GLY A 385 -28.96 39.04 21.11
N ILE A 386 -29.42 38.51 19.97
CA ILE A 386 -30.71 38.85 19.36
C ILE A 386 -31.28 37.53 18.84
N GLU A 387 -32.29 37.03 19.56
CA GLU A 387 -33.16 35.94 19.10
C GLU A 387 -33.84 36.34 17.80
N LEU A 388 -33.79 35.46 16.79
CA LEU A 388 -34.75 35.46 15.70
C LEU A 388 -34.98 34.02 15.20
N ASP A 389 -36.26 33.72 15.04
CA ASP A 389 -36.89 32.41 15.03
C ASP A 389 -36.35 31.39 14.03
N ARG A 390 -36.26 30.14 14.51
CA ARG A 390 -36.28 28.93 13.68
C ARG A 390 -37.66 28.81 13.03
N TYR A 391 -37.74 28.81 11.70
CA TYR A 391 -38.62 27.93 10.90
C TYR A 391 -38.33 28.15 9.41
N ASP A 392 -37.62 27.23 8.75
CA ASP A 392 -38.15 26.62 7.52
C ASP A 392 -37.48 25.25 7.25
N VAL A 393 -38.26 24.20 7.44
CA VAL A 393 -37.94 22.82 7.05
C VAL A 393 -38.62 22.60 5.72
N ARG A 394 -37.91 22.82 4.62
CA ARG A 394 -38.22 22.26 3.29
C ARG A 394 -37.05 22.48 2.32
N GLN A 395 -36.49 21.37 1.87
CA GLN A 395 -35.40 21.16 0.89
C GLN A 395 -34.01 20.97 1.50
N GLY A 396 -33.60 19.70 1.53
CA GLY A 396 -32.27 19.25 1.90
C GLY A 396 -31.20 19.79 0.95
N LYS A 397 -30.55 20.87 1.37
CA LYS A 397 -29.18 21.22 1.05
C LYS A 397 -28.61 21.86 2.30
N SER A 398 -28.03 21.06 3.18
CA SER A 398 -27.04 21.56 4.13
C SER A 398 -25.84 22.02 3.30
N THR A 399 -25.80 23.30 2.97
CA THR A 399 -24.60 23.99 2.52
C THR A 399 -23.60 23.99 3.68
N GLU A 400 -22.81 22.93 3.80
CA GLU A 400 -21.55 22.95 4.55
C GLU A 400 -20.65 23.99 3.85
N ALA A 401 -20.48 25.17 4.46
CA ALA A 401 -19.62 26.23 3.97
C ALA A 401 -18.14 25.91 4.28
N GLY A 402 -17.67 24.72 3.89
CA GLY A 402 -16.28 24.33 3.96
C GLY A 402 -15.50 24.78 2.71
N MET A 403 -14.22 25.10 2.87
CA MET A 403 -13.33 25.41 1.75
C MET A 403 -13.25 24.23 0.76
N THR A 404 -13.80 24.39 -0.45
CA THR A 404 -13.84 23.29 -1.43
C THR A 404 -12.52 23.17 -2.22
N PRO A 405 -12.02 21.95 -2.50
CA PRO A 405 -10.83 21.73 -3.33
C PRO A 405 -10.90 22.34 -4.72
N LEU A 406 -9.74 22.41 -5.40
CA LEU A 406 -9.68 22.78 -6.81
C LEU A 406 -10.43 21.75 -7.66
N ARG A 407 -11.32 22.23 -8.53
CA ARG A 407 -12.11 21.36 -9.41
C ARG A 407 -11.23 20.44 -10.25
N ALA A 408 -11.70 19.22 -10.49
CA ALA A 408 -11.05 18.29 -11.39
C ALA A 408 -11.06 18.82 -12.84
N GLY A 409 -9.89 18.85 -13.49
CA GLY A 409 -9.75 19.19 -14.90
C GLY A 409 -9.26 18.02 -15.76
N ASP A 410 -8.50 18.33 -16.80
CA ASP A 410 -8.05 17.35 -17.80
C ASP A 410 -7.05 16.33 -17.20
N PRO A 411 -7.31 15.02 -17.26
CA PRO A 411 -6.40 13.99 -16.76
C PRO A 411 -5.02 14.00 -17.46
N LEU A 412 -4.92 14.45 -18.72
CA LEU A 412 -3.65 14.61 -19.44
C LEU A 412 -2.86 15.84 -19.00
N ARG A 413 -3.47 16.71 -18.19
CA ARG A 413 -2.86 17.89 -17.57
C ARG A 413 -2.90 17.79 -16.06
N SER A 414 -2.72 16.58 -15.52
CA SER A 414 -2.71 16.32 -14.08
C SER A 414 -3.93 16.86 -13.32
N TYR A 415 -5.10 16.83 -13.98
CA TYR A 415 -6.39 17.25 -13.46
C TYR A 415 -6.46 18.73 -13.07
N PHE A 416 -5.65 19.58 -13.69
CA PHE A 416 -5.84 21.03 -13.59
C PHE A 416 -6.96 21.50 -14.53
N PRO A 417 -7.87 22.37 -14.07
CA PRO A 417 -8.86 23.01 -14.94
C PRO A 417 -8.21 23.72 -16.12
N THR A 418 -8.90 23.71 -17.27
CA THR A 418 -8.43 24.42 -18.46
C THR A 418 -8.34 25.91 -18.16
N GLY A 419 -7.15 26.50 -18.38
CA GLY A 419 -6.90 27.92 -18.13
C GLY A 419 -6.46 28.25 -16.69
N ALA A 420 -6.31 27.25 -15.81
CA ALA A 420 -5.81 27.47 -14.46
C ALA A 420 -4.40 28.07 -14.48
N GLN A 421 -4.18 29.13 -13.70
CA GLN A 421 -2.88 29.76 -13.53
C GLN A 421 -2.32 29.42 -12.15
N ILE A 422 -1.08 28.95 -12.13
CA ILE A 422 -0.38 28.53 -10.92
C ILE A 422 0.81 29.45 -10.71
N ARG A 423 0.88 30.10 -9.55
CA ARG A 423 2.00 30.96 -9.16
C ARG A 423 2.61 30.43 -7.87
N GLU A 424 3.83 29.92 -7.99
CA GLU A 424 4.61 29.44 -6.85
C GLU A 424 5.30 30.62 -6.15
N GLY A 425 5.13 30.72 -4.83
CA GLY A 425 5.82 31.66 -3.96
C GLY A 425 6.75 30.96 -2.98
N ARG A 426 7.35 31.71 -2.05
CA ARG A 426 8.26 31.15 -1.04
C ARG A 426 7.57 30.17 -0.08
N ASP A 427 6.38 30.55 0.39
CA ASP A 427 5.67 29.89 1.48
C ASP A 427 4.47 29.05 1.04
N GLY A 428 4.23 28.97 -0.27
CA GLY A 428 3.06 28.30 -0.79
C GLY A 428 2.79 28.63 -2.25
N LEU A 429 1.55 28.39 -2.66
CA LEU A 429 1.15 28.43 -4.06
C LEU A 429 -0.23 29.07 -4.18
N VAL A 430 -0.38 29.93 -5.19
CA VAL A 430 -1.65 30.59 -5.52
C VAL A 430 -2.16 29.99 -6.82
N VAL A 431 -3.37 29.43 -6.79
CA VAL A 431 -4.06 28.91 -7.98
C VAL A 431 -5.24 29.80 -8.31
N GLN A 432 -5.30 30.29 -9.53
CA GLN A 432 -6.48 30.92 -10.10
C GLN A 432 -7.14 29.91 -11.04
N GLU A 433 -8.41 29.53 -10.80
CA GLU A 433 -9.05 28.41 -11.51
C GLU A 433 -9.19 28.62 -13.03
N SER A 434 -9.28 29.88 -13.46
CA SER A 434 -9.45 30.28 -14.85
C SER A 434 -8.68 31.59 -15.09
N SER A 435 -8.43 31.93 -16.35
CA SER A 435 -7.81 33.20 -16.74
C SER A 435 -8.69 34.43 -16.51
N ASP A 436 -9.97 34.25 -16.16
CA ASP A 436 -10.91 35.34 -15.84
C ASP A 436 -10.51 36.06 -14.54
N SER A 437 -10.59 37.39 -14.51
CA SER A 437 -10.33 38.21 -13.32
C SER A 437 -11.25 37.89 -12.15
N ASN A 438 -12.45 37.38 -12.41
CA ASN A 438 -13.41 36.96 -11.37
C ASN A 438 -13.25 35.48 -10.98
N ALA A 439 -12.24 34.78 -11.51
CA ALA A 439 -12.01 33.38 -11.18
C ALA A 439 -11.63 33.20 -9.71
N ARG A 440 -12.09 32.10 -9.14
CA ARG A 440 -11.78 31.71 -7.76
C ARG A 440 -10.26 31.56 -7.58
N VAL A 441 -9.76 32.14 -6.49
CA VAL A 441 -8.33 32.07 -6.11
C VAL A 441 -8.20 31.20 -4.86
N LEU A 442 -7.38 30.16 -4.96
CA LEU A 442 -7.05 29.24 -3.88
C LEU A 442 -5.60 29.47 -3.43
N ARG A 443 -5.37 29.42 -2.12
CA ARG A 443 -4.05 29.55 -1.52
C ARG A 443 -3.68 28.24 -0.84
N TYR A 444 -2.57 27.67 -1.27
CA TYR A 444 -2.00 26.46 -0.71
C TYR A 444 -0.78 26.83 0.12
N GLN A 445 -0.63 26.22 1.29
CA GLN A 445 0.53 26.39 2.16
C GLN A 445 1.58 25.32 1.85
N ARG A 446 2.85 25.70 1.80
CA ARG A 446 3.92 24.73 1.61
C ARG A 446 4.10 23.85 2.86
N ALA A 447 4.25 22.54 2.67
CA ALA A 447 4.36 21.57 3.77
C ALA A 447 5.51 21.92 4.75
N SER A 448 6.70 22.25 4.23
CA SER A 448 7.85 22.61 5.07
C SER A 448 7.74 23.96 5.82
N CYS A 449 6.76 24.81 5.48
CA CYS A 449 6.50 26.03 6.25
C CYS A 449 5.72 25.73 7.54
N ALA A 450 4.84 24.72 7.53
CA ALA A 450 4.17 24.25 8.75
C ALA A 450 5.18 23.63 9.74
N GLU A 451 6.16 22.86 9.25
CA GLU A 451 7.22 22.28 10.09
C GLU A 451 8.18 23.33 10.67
N ARG A 452 8.53 24.37 9.89
CA ARG A 452 9.40 25.46 10.38
C ARG A 452 8.74 26.27 11.50
N LYS A 453 7.44 26.55 11.41
CA LYS A 453 6.69 27.21 12.49
C LYS A 453 6.79 26.40 13.80
N ARG A 454 6.73 25.06 13.74
CA ARG A 454 6.89 24.18 14.92
C ARG A 454 8.30 24.26 15.54
N ASN A 455 9.34 24.24 14.71
CA ASN A 455 10.72 24.20 15.20
C ASN A 455 11.22 25.53 15.78
N VAL A 456 10.61 26.66 15.41
CA VAL A 456 10.99 28.00 15.89
C VAL A 456 10.29 28.36 17.21
N GLY A 457 9.49 27.46 17.79
CA GLY A 457 8.79 27.72 19.05
C GLY A 457 7.77 28.86 18.96
N VAL A 458 7.35 29.23 17.74
CA VAL A 458 6.15 30.04 17.57
C VAL A 458 5.01 29.17 18.06
N GLU A 459 4.25 29.65 19.07
CA GLU A 459 3.00 29.02 19.49
C GLU A 459 2.06 28.97 18.28
N VAL A 460 2.15 27.88 17.52
CA VAL A 460 1.12 27.51 16.56
C VAL A 460 -0.06 27.14 17.43
N LEU A 461 -1.07 28.03 17.49
CA LEU A 461 -2.35 27.77 18.14
C LEU A 461 -2.78 26.34 17.82
N GLU A 462 -3.27 25.59 18.81
CA GLU A 462 -3.72 24.19 18.64
C GLU A 462 -4.70 24.04 17.44
N GLU A 463 -5.41 25.13 17.11
CA GLU A 463 -6.28 25.27 15.94
C GLU A 463 -5.55 25.16 14.58
N GLU A 464 -4.34 25.73 14.41
CA GLU A 464 -3.55 25.57 13.17
C GLU A 464 -2.96 24.14 13.05
N GLN A 465 -2.87 23.39 14.15
CA GLN A 465 -2.35 22.01 14.16
C GLN A 465 -3.40 20.96 13.74
N SER A 466 -4.69 21.29 13.83
CA SER A 466 -5.80 20.35 13.57
C SER A 466 -6.43 20.48 12.18
N ARG A 467 -6.03 21.47 11.37
CA ARG A 467 -6.66 21.71 10.06
C ARG A 467 -6.41 20.56 9.10
N LYS A 468 -7.50 19.91 8.70
CA LYS A 468 -7.52 18.81 7.74
C LYS A 468 -7.04 19.26 6.36
N VAL A 469 -6.09 18.52 5.79
CA VAL A 469 -5.63 18.72 4.41
C VAL A 469 -6.67 18.18 3.44
N VAL A 470 -7.21 19.04 2.57
CA VAL A 470 -8.30 18.68 1.65
C VAL A 470 -7.86 18.55 0.19
N ASP A 471 -6.72 19.12 -0.19
CA ASP A 471 -6.15 19.02 -1.54
C ASP A 471 -4.63 19.20 -1.49
N ILE A 472 -3.90 18.49 -2.35
CA ILE A 472 -2.44 18.57 -2.44
C ILE A 472 -2.01 18.81 -3.88
N ILE A 473 -1.26 19.89 -4.07
CA ILE A 473 -0.57 20.22 -5.32
C ILE A 473 0.93 19.96 -5.14
N ILE A 474 1.51 19.34 -6.15
CA ILE A 474 2.95 19.10 -6.25
C ILE A 474 3.51 20.04 -7.32
N THR A 475 4.61 20.70 -6.99
CA THR A 475 5.44 21.43 -7.95
C THR A 475 6.87 20.92 -7.88
N GLY A 476 7.64 21.09 -8.93
CA GLY A 476 9.02 20.67 -8.90
C GLY A 476 9.81 21.08 -10.13
N GLU A 477 11.10 20.84 -10.01
CA GLU A 477 12.08 21.00 -11.07
C GLU A 477 12.94 19.73 -11.13
N GLY A 478 13.52 19.45 -12.28
CA GLY A 478 14.36 18.27 -12.41
C GLY A 478 15.25 18.28 -13.63
N HIS A 479 16.08 17.26 -13.70
CA HIS A 479 17.02 17.05 -14.80
C HIS A 479 17.06 15.58 -15.20
N SER A 480 17.25 15.33 -16.49
CA SER A 480 17.48 13.99 -17.06
C SER A 480 18.49 14.09 -18.19
N ALA A 481 18.83 12.96 -18.81
CA ALA A 481 19.69 12.95 -20.00
C ALA A 481 19.15 13.80 -21.17
N TRP A 482 17.87 14.19 -21.13
CA TRP A 482 17.21 14.99 -22.16
C TRP A 482 17.09 16.48 -21.83
N GLY A 483 17.62 16.92 -20.68
CA GLY A 483 17.64 18.31 -20.26
C GLY A 483 16.83 18.59 -18.99
N GLN A 484 16.70 19.88 -18.69
CA GLN A 484 15.95 20.41 -17.56
C GLN A 484 14.44 20.43 -17.84
N PHE A 485 13.65 20.18 -16.80
CA PHE A 485 12.19 20.17 -16.90
C PHE A 485 11.53 20.65 -15.61
N ASN A 486 10.30 21.11 -15.75
CA ASN A 486 9.40 21.44 -14.67
C ASN A 486 8.37 20.33 -14.46
N LEU A 487 7.90 20.21 -13.22
CA LEU A 487 6.87 19.27 -12.80
C LEU A 487 5.73 20.04 -12.13
N VAL A 488 4.50 19.71 -12.48
CA VAL A 488 3.31 20.18 -11.76
C VAL A 488 2.27 19.08 -11.74
N GLY A 489 1.59 18.90 -10.60
CA GLY A 489 0.66 17.80 -10.47
C GLY A 489 -0.20 17.84 -9.22
N ARG A 490 -1.05 16.83 -9.09
CA ARG A 490 -2.02 16.70 -8.01
C ARG A 490 -2.01 15.28 -7.44
N ILE A 491 -2.43 15.17 -6.18
CA ILE A 491 -2.68 13.89 -5.52
C ILE A 491 -4.18 13.66 -5.46
N ARG A 492 -4.63 12.51 -5.94
CA ARG A 492 -6.04 12.15 -5.91
C ARG A 492 -6.50 11.85 -4.48
N PRO A 493 -7.51 12.55 -3.94
CA PRO A 493 -7.93 12.41 -2.54
C PRO A 493 -8.37 11.00 -2.15
N CYS A 494 -9.02 10.27 -3.05
CA CYS A 494 -9.62 8.99 -2.69
C CYS A 494 -8.63 7.83 -2.54
N ASP A 495 -7.40 7.94 -3.03
CA ASP A 495 -6.46 6.80 -2.99
C ASP A 495 -4.98 7.18 -3.02
N GLY A 496 -4.66 8.48 -3.02
CA GLY A 496 -3.26 8.93 -3.09
C GLY A 496 -2.62 8.77 -4.46
N PHE A 497 -3.40 8.55 -5.54
CA PHE A 497 -2.84 8.44 -6.89
C PHE A 497 -2.24 9.78 -7.34
N ILE A 498 -0.94 9.77 -7.62
CA ILE A 498 -0.17 10.95 -8.00
C ILE A 498 -0.19 11.07 -9.52
N SER A 499 -0.47 12.27 -10.03
CA SER A 499 -0.36 12.61 -11.45
C SER A 499 0.45 13.88 -11.63
N LEU A 500 1.57 13.79 -12.36
CA LEU A 500 2.52 14.88 -12.61
C LEU A 500 2.70 15.12 -14.11
N SER A 501 2.55 16.35 -14.53
CA SER A 501 2.87 16.84 -15.87
C SER A 501 4.33 17.28 -15.89
N LYS A 502 5.11 16.69 -16.78
CA LYS A 502 6.52 17.00 -17.01
C LYS A 502 6.68 17.76 -18.31
N ASP A 503 7.32 18.93 -18.24
CA ASP A 503 7.50 19.85 -19.37
C ASP A 503 8.97 20.32 -19.45
N TYR A 504 9.62 20.16 -20.59
CA TYR A 504 11.04 20.53 -20.77
C TYR A 504 11.19 22.04 -21.01
N VAL A 505 12.21 22.65 -20.41
CA VAL A 505 12.42 24.11 -20.44
C VAL A 505 12.76 24.62 -21.85
N ASP A 506 13.66 23.92 -22.55
CA ASP A 506 14.20 24.34 -23.85
C ASP A 506 13.45 23.68 -25.05
N GLY A 507 12.11 23.63 -24.99
CA GLY A 507 11.19 22.80 -25.82
C GLY A 507 11.57 22.56 -27.29
N ASP A 508 11.58 21.30 -27.76
CA ASP A 508 10.51 20.68 -28.59
C ASP A 508 10.10 19.26 -28.12
N ARG A 509 10.44 18.87 -26.88
CA ARG A 509 10.37 17.46 -26.44
C ARG A 509 9.00 16.97 -25.95
N GLY A 510 7.96 17.79 -26.14
CA GLY A 510 6.59 17.49 -25.75
C GLY A 510 6.36 17.42 -24.23
N LYS A 511 5.09 17.27 -23.85
CA LYS A 511 4.64 17.07 -22.46
C LYS A 511 4.48 15.58 -22.19
N TRP A 512 4.83 15.19 -20.97
CA TRP A 512 4.75 13.80 -20.53
C TRP A 512 3.99 13.71 -19.22
N LEU A 513 3.15 12.69 -19.08
CA LEU A 513 2.33 12.49 -17.88
C LEU A 513 2.90 11.33 -17.06
N TYR A 514 3.37 11.60 -15.85
CA TYR A 514 3.86 10.61 -14.89
C TYR A 514 2.77 10.33 -13.88
N ARG A 515 2.45 9.05 -13.69
CA ARG A 515 1.37 8.60 -12.78
C ARG A 515 1.83 7.44 -11.93
N GLY A 516 1.42 7.40 -10.67
CA GLY A 516 1.81 6.32 -9.79
C GLY A 516 1.42 6.56 -8.34
N TYR A 517 2.11 5.86 -7.45
CA TYR A 517 1.94 5.99 -6.01
C TYR A 517 3.28 6.18 -5.34
N LEU A 518 3.26 6.96 -4.25
CA LEU A 518 4.28 6.84 -3.22
C LEU A 518 3.96 5.58 -2.42
N VAL A 519 4.90 4.64 -2.41
CA VAL A 519 4.78 3.35 -1.72
C VAL A 519 5.67 3.35 -0.49
N GLY A 520 5.04 3.24 0.68
CA GLY A 520 5.68 3.44 1.98
C GLY A 520 5.91 4.92 2.29
N ASN A 521 6.10 5.22 3.57
CA ASN A 521 6.24 6.59 4.05
C ASN A 521 7.70 7.03 4.20
N THR A 522 8.33 6.69 5.33
CA THR A 522 9.65 7.19 5.70
C THR A 522 10.71 6.74 4.70
N ASN A 523 10.60 5.49 4.27
CA ASN A 523 11.50 4.87 3.30
C ASN A 523 10.83 4.73 1.92
N GLY A 524 9.87 5.60 1.62
CA GLY A 524 9.00 5.47 0.48
C GLY A 524 9.70 5.54 -0.88
N ASN A 525 9.14 4.82 -1.86
CA ASN A 525 9.53 4.88 -3.26
C ASN A 525 8.35 5.39 -4.09
N LEU A 526 8.56 6.40 -4.92
CA LEU A 526 7.56 6.86 -5.88
C LEU A 526 7.72 6.09 -7.19
N ALA A 527 6.71 5.30 -7.54
CA ALA A 527 6.78 4.41 -8.71
C ALA A 527 5.46 4.38 -9.49
N GLY A 528 5.59 4.13 -10.79
CA GLY A 528 4.45 3.99 -11.68
C GLY A 528 4.84 4.06 -13.14
N ARG A 529 4.02 4.73 -13.96
CA ARG A 529 4.22 4.85 -15.40
C ARG A 529 4.17 6.29 -15.88
N TRP A 530 5.03 6.59 -16.86
CA TRP A 530 4.89 7.77 -17.69
C TRP A 530 4.17 7.41 -18.99
N ARG A 531 3.48 8.38 -19.59
CA ARG A 531 2.81 8.25 -20.89
C ARG A 531 2.92 9.52 -21.72
N ASP A 532 2.75 9.38 -23.03
CA ASP A 532 2.54 10.52 -23.91
C ASP A 532 1.18 11.22 -23.64
N THR A 533 1.10 12.50 -24.00
CA THR A 533 -0.12 13.31 -23.90
C THR A 533 -0.75 13.62 -25.26
N LEU A 534 -0.29 12.96 -26.33
CA LEU A 534 -0.83 13.13 -27.69
C LEU A 534 -1.99 12.16 -27.92
N SER A 535 -1.87 10.96 -27.36
CA SER A 535 -2.92 9.96 -27.32
C SER A 535 -4.04 10.43 -26.38
N PRO A 536 -5.32 10.31 -26.77
CA PRO A 536 -6.45 10.61 -25.90
C PRO A 536 -6.38 9.87 -24.56
N ALA A 537 -7.00 10.43 -23.51
CA ALA A 537 -7.00 9.80 -22.18
C ALA A 537 -7.62 8.40 -22.21
N GLU A 538 -8.69 8.20 -22.98
CA GLU A 538 -9.42 6.92 -23.03
C GLU A 538 -8.74 5.85 -23.89
N VAL A 539 -7.62 6.17 -24.54
CA VAL A 539 -6.88 5.25 -25.40
C VAL A 539 -5.52 4.92 -24.77
N PRO A 540 -5.05 3.65 -24.84
CA PRO A 540 -3.68 3.32 -24.46
C PRO A 540 -2.68 4.17 -25.26
N GLY A 541 -1.92 5.01 -24.55
CA GLY A 541 -0.80 5.75 -25.11
C GLY A 541 0.49 4.96 -25.07
N TYR A 542 1.56 5.50 -25.62
CA TYR A 542 2.90 4.98 -25.42
C TYR A 542 3.32 5.21 -23.97
N GLU A 543 3.55 4.13 -23.22
CA GLU A 543 3.86 4.17 -21.79
C GLU A 543 5.15 3.43 -21.46
N GLY A 544 5.78 3.84 -20.35
CA GLY A 544 6.89 3.13 -19.74
C GLY A 544 6.91 3.30 -18.24
N CYS A 545 7.75 2.52 -17.56
CA CYS A 545 7.83 2.54 -16.10
C CYS A 545 8.78 3.62 -15.60
N PHE A 546 8.57 4.11 -14.39
CA PHE A 546 9.55 4.91 -13.68
C PHE A 546 9.57 4.57 -12.19
N VAL A 547 10.68 4.94 -11.56
CA VAL A 547 10.85 4.89 -10.12
C VAL A 547 11.72 6.04 -9.65
N MET A 548 11.42 6.52 -8.46
CA MET A 548 12.16 7.55 -7.75
C MET A 548 12.27 7.13 -6.28
N SER A 549 13.47 7.25 -5.71
CA SER A 549 13.72 7.09 -4.28
C SER A 549 14.20 8.41 -3.69
N ARG A 550 13.92 8.66 -2.41
CA ARG A 550 14.45 9.84 -1.72
C ARG A 550 15.97 9.79 -1.72
N ARG A 551 16.60 10.89 -2.13
CA ARG A 551 18.04 11.06 -2.01
C ARG A 551 18.35 11.27 -0.53
N ARG A 552 19.11 10.34 0.06
CA ARG A 552 19.52 10.37 1.47
C ARG A 552 20.74 11.25 1.68
#